data_AF-A0A6N8ZXC8-F1
#
_entry.id   AF-A0A6N8ZXC8-F1
#
_cell.length_a   1.000
_cell.length_b   1.000
_cell.length_c   1.000
_cell.angle_alpha   90.00
_cell.angle_beta   90.00
_cell.angle_gamma   90.00
#
_symmetry.space_group_name_H-M   'P 1'
#
loop_
_entity.id
_entity.type
_entity.pdbx_description
1 polymer ?
#
loop_
_entity_poly.entity_id
_entity_poly.type
_entity_poly.pdbx_seq_one_letter_code
_entity_poly.pdbx_strand_id
1 'polypeptide(L)'
;LDQAFEDLYAGDLPQASKKGWEAANHMLKAVAQQRGWEYQNTAAYYRVAMKIVAETGEDQIRSWSAVASGLHQNFYENLASHLVIKGGLKNVRKLIDRLEQLLETE
;
A
#
# COMPACT_ATOMS: atom_id res chain seq x y z
N LEU A 1 -3.83 1.90 8.77
CA LEU A 1 -3.88 3.09 7.88
C LEU A 1 -4.32 4.34 8.63
N ASP A 2 -5.24 4.26 9.59
CA ASP A 2 -5.74 5.44 10.33
C ASP A 2 -4.63 6.21 11.04
N GLN A 3 -3.72 5.51 11.71
CA GLN A 3 -2.54 6.12 12.32
C GLN A 3 -1.67 6.91 11.32
N ALA A 4 -1.61 6.51 10.04
CA ALA A 4 -0.88 7.26 9.02
C ALA A 4 -1.53 8.62 8.72
N PHE A 5 -2.87 8.69 8.79
CA PHE A 5 -3.60 9.95 8.66
C PHE A 5 -3.43 10.81 9.91
N GLU A 6 -3.38 10.22 11.10
CA GLU A 6 -3.08 10.96 12.33
C GLU A 6 -1.71 11.62 12.28
N ASP A 7 -0.67 10.89 11.87
CA ASP A 7 0.68 11.44 11.69
C ASP A 7 0.69 12.57 10.66
N LEU A 8 -0.04 12.40 9.55
CA LEU A 8 -0.18 13.41 8.52
C LEU A 8 -0.76 14.71 9.09
N TYR A 9 -1.83 14.62 9.89
CA TYR A 9 -2.47 15.77 10.51
C TYR A 9 -1.63 16.41 11.62
N ALA A 10 -0.79 15.61 12.29
CA ALA A 10 0.20 16.10 13.25
C ALA A 10 1.43 16.74 12.57
N GLY A 11 1.56 16.63 11.24
CA GLY A 11 2.69 17.16 10.49
C GLY A 11 3.91 16.24 10.44
N ASP A 12 3.82 15.01 10.97
CA ASP A 12 4.87 14.01 10.89
C ASP A 12 4.80 13.27 9.54
N LEU A 13 5.29 13.95 8.51
CA LEU A 13 5.24 13.50 7.12
C LEU A 13 6.03 12.19 6.86
N PRO A 14 7.26 11.99 7.37
CA PRO A 14 7.96 10.72 7.24
C PRO A 14 7.17 9.56 7.85
N GLN A 15 6.62 9.76 9.05
CA GLN A 15 5.93 8.70 9.76
C GLN A 15 4.58 8.37 9.11
N ALA A 16 3.86 9.37 8.60
CA ALA A 16 2.68 9.18 7.76
C ALA A 16 2.99 8.34 6.52
N SER A 17 4.08 8.64 5.83
CA SER A 17 4.56 7.87 4.68
C SER A 17 4.90 6.42 5.03
N LYS A 18 5.65 6.19 6.12
CA LYS A 18 5.99 4.84 6.61
C LYS A 18 4.75 4.00 6.90
N LYS A 19 3.82 4.53 7.71
CA LYS A 19 2.62 3.78 8.12
C LYS A 19 1.67 3.55 6.95
N GLY A 20 1.62 4.47 5.99
CA GLY A 20 0.88 4.30 4.75
C GLY A 20 1.38 3.11 3.93
N TRP A 21 2.70 3.04 3.73
CA TRP A 21 3.33 1.87 3.12
C TRP A 21 3.07 0.60 3.95
N GLU A 22 3.43 0.55 5.23
CA GLU A 22 3.26 -0.65 6.05
C GLU A 22 1.83 -1.23 6.00
N ALA A 23 0.81 -0.39 5.94
CA ALA A 23 -0.58 -0.81 5.76
C ALA A 23 -0.82 -1.55 4.43
N ALA A 24 -0.32 -1.02 3.30
CA ALA A 24 -0.39 -1.70 2.01
C ALA A 24 0.41 -3.02 2.02
N ASN A 25 1.58 -3.05 2.67
CA ASN A 25 2.42 -4.25 2.78
C ASN A 25 1.67 -5.39 3.45
N HIS A 26 1.07 -5.09 4.60
CA HIS A 26 0.39 -6.08 5.41
C HIS A 26 -0.83 -6.63 4.68
N MET A 27 -1.56 -5.78 3.96
CA MET A 27 -2.74 -6.24 3.22
C MET A 27 -2.39 -7.15 2.05
N LEU A 28 -1.34 -6.83 1.27
CA LEU A 28 -0.86 -7.75 0.23
C LEU A 28 -0.29 -9.05 0.81
N LYS A 29 0.36 -8.99 1.97
CA LYS A 29 0.80 -10.19 2.68
C LYS A 29 -0.38 -11.07 3.11
N ALA A 30 -1.49 -10.47 3.57
CA ALA A 30 -2.70 -11.20 3.91
C ALA A 30 -3.31 -11.90 2.68
N VAL A 31 -3.42 -11.19 1.55
CA VAL A 31 -3.90 -11.79 0.29
C VAL A 31 -2.98 -12.91 -0.18
N ALA A 32 -1.67 -12.70 -0.11
CA ALA A 32 -0.70 -13.74 -0.44
C ALA A 32 -0.87 -14.99 0.45
N GLN A 33 -1.07 -14.80 1.75
CA GLN A 33 -1.28 -15.89 2.69
C GLN A 33 -2.56 -16.67 2.40
N GLN A 34 -3.69 -16.00 2.13
CA GLN A 34 -4.95 -16.67 1.78
C GLN A 34 -4.81 -17.47 0.49
N ARG A 35 -4.11 -16.92 -0.51
CA ARG A 35 -3.91 -17.58 -1.82
C ARG A 35 -2.74 -18.57 -1.85
N GLY A 36 -2.07 -18.81 -0.72
CA GLY A 36 -0.94 -19.72 -0.62
C GLY A 36 0.31 -19.28 -1.39
N TRP A 37 0.51 -17.97 -1.58
CA TRP A 37 1.65 -17.40 -2.29
C TRP A 37 2.79 -17.00 -1.34
N GLU A 38 4.03 -17.13 -1.83
CA GLU A 38 5.21 -16.75 -1.04
C GLU A 38 5.35 -15.23 -0.85
N TYR A 39 5.59 -14.82 0.40
CA TYR A 39 5.83 -13.42 0.78
C TYR A 39 7.06 -13.26 1.70
N GLN A 40 8.26 -13.51 1.17
CA GLN A 40 9.48 -13.59 1.99
C GLN A 40 10.35 -12.32 2.02
N ASN A 41 10.17 -11.37 1.10
CA ASN A 41 11.02 -10.19 1.00
C ASN A 41 10.26 -8.96 0.48
N THR A 42 10.89 -7.78 0.55
CA THR A 42 10.29 -6.52 0.07
C THR A 42 9.93 -6.58 -1.42
N ALA A 43 10.64 -7.37 -2.23
CA ALA A 43 10.30 -7.57 -3.63
C ALA A 43 9.01 -8.41 -3.82
N ALA A 44 8.57 -9.17 -2.80
CA ALA A 44 7.31 -9.90 -2.85
C ALA A 44 6.10 -8.97 -2.97
N TYR A 45 6.19 -7.75 -2.44
CA TYR A 45 5.16 -6.72 -2.58
C TYR A 45 4.74 -6.54 -4.04
N TYR A 46 5.72 -6.29 -4.93
CA TYR A 46 5.45 -6.10 -6.35
C TYR A 46 4.97 -7.37 -7.04
N ARG A 47 5.56 -8.53 -6.70
CA ARG A 47 5.14 -9.80 -7.31
C ARG A 47 3.69 -10.12 -7.01
N VAL A 48 3.27 -9.96 -5.75
CA VAL A 48 1.89 -10.23 -5.34
C VAL A 48 0.93 -9.23 -5.96
N ALA A 49 1.24 -7.94 -5.92
CA ALA A 49 0.41 -6.93 -6.59
C ALA A 49 0.23 -7.25 -8.09
N MET A 50 1.30 -7.66 -8.79
CA MET A 50 1.21 -7.97 -10.23
C MET A 50 0.45 -9.27 -10.49
N LYS A 51 0.55 -10.25 -9.59
CA LYS A 51 -0.25 -11.48 -9.69
C LYS A 51 -1.74 -11.20 -9.52
N ILE A 52 -2.11 -10.33 -8.59
CA ILE A 52 -3.51 -9.88 -8.43
C ILE A 52 -3.99 -9.15 -9.69
N VAL A 53 -3.18 -8.26 -10.27
CA VAL A 53 -3.51 -7.58 -11.53
C VAL A 53 -3.71 -8.60 -12.66
N ALA A 54 -2.86 -9.62 -12.77
CA ALA A 54 -3.00 -10.66 -13.79
C ALA A 54 -4.28 -11.50 -13.63
N GLU A 55 -4.70 -11.77 -12.40
CA GLU A 55 -5.91 -12.56 -12.12
C GLU A 55 -7.21 -11.75 -12.25
N THR A 56 -7.19 -10.48 -11.87
CA THR A 56 -8.39 -9.61 -11.83
C THR A 56 -8.56 -8.74 -13.07
N GLY A 57 -7.47 -8.47 -13.81
CA GLY A 57 -7.43 -7.46 -14.87
C GLY A 57 -7.42 -6.01 -14.37
N GLU A 58 -7.37 -5.78 -13.05
CA GLU A 58 -7.51 -4.45 -12.45
C GLU A 58 -6.20 -3.67 -12.39
N ASP A 59 -5.88 -2.97 -13.49
CA ASP A 59 -4.65 -2.18 -13.63
C ASP A 59 -4.48 -1.06 -12.56
N GLN A 60 -5.59 -0.61 -11.95
CA GLN A 60 -5.58 0.35 -10.84
C GLN A 60 -4.74 -0.16 -9.65
N ILE A 61 -4.73 -1.47 -9.39
CA ILE A 61 -3.95 -2.09 -8.30
C ILE A 61 -2.45 -1.86 -8.51
N ARG A 62 -1.97 -1.95 -9.76
CA ARG A 62 -0.57 -1.59 -10.11
C ARG A 62 -0.28 -0.15 -9.74
N SER A 63 -1.16 0.76 -10.16
CA SER A 63 -0.99 2.21 -9.97
C SER A 63 -0.98 2.60 -8.50
N TRP A 64 -1.93 2.10 -7.70
CA TRP A 64 -1.94 2.36 -6.26
C TRP A 64 -0.77 1.72 -5.53
N SER A 65 -0.34 0.53 -5.96
CA SER A 65 0.82 -0.15 -5.38
C SER A 65 2.12 0.63 -5.61
N ALA A 66 2.28 1.22 -6.80
CA ALA A 66 3.42 2.09 -7.11
C ALA A 66 3.43 3.35 -6.23
N VAL A 67 2.27 3.96 -5.99
CA VAL A 67 2.14 5.12 -5.10
C VAL A 67 2.52 4.77 -3.65
N ALA A 68 2.08 3.63 -3.14
CA ALA A 68 2.49 3.14 -1.83
C ALA A 68 4.00 2.90 -1.73
N SER A 69 4.66 2.42 -2.80
CA SER A 69 6.12 2.34 -2.83
C SER A 69 6.80 3.71 -2.85
N GLY A 70 6.18 4.72 -3.46
CA GLY A 70 6.66 6.11 -3.38
C GLY A 70 6.62 6.64 -1.94
N LEU A 71 5.62 6.27 -1.15
CA LEU A 71 5.58 6.58 0.29
C LEU A 71 6.73 5.90 1.04
N HIS A 72 7.08 4.67 0.69
CA HIS A 72 8.24 3.99 1.29
C HIS A 72 9.54 4.76 1.04
N GLN A 73 9.76 5.23 -0.19
CA GLN A 73 10.93 6.05 -0.52
C GLN A 73 10.92 7.37 0.24
N ASN A 74 9.75 8.03 0.30
CA ASN A 74 9.63 9.29 1.03
C ASN A 74 9.93 9.17 2.54
N PHE A 75 9.71 8.01 3.17
CA PHE A 75 10.12 7.83 4.56
C PHE A 75 11.63 8.05 4.76
N TYR A 76 12.46 7.66 3.79
CA TYR A 76 13.91 7.88 3.84
C TYR A 76 14.33 9.25 3.34
N GLU A 77 13.67 9.76 2.30
CA GLU A 77 14.09 10.99 1.61
C GLU A 77 13.46 12.26 2.20
N ASN A 78 12.25 12.15 2.75
CA ASN A 78 11.46 13.23 3.31
C ASN A 78 11.33 14.47 2.39
N LEU A 79 11.06 14.23 1.10
CA LEU A 79 10.96 15.27 0.07
C LEU A 79 9.51 15.60 -0.31
N ALA A 80 8.57 14.69 -0.07
CA ALA A 80 7.18 14.84 -0.49
C ALA A 80 6.44 15.83 0.42
N SER A 81 5.63 16.69 -0.22
CA SER A 81 4.78 17.63 0.51
C SER A 81 3.59 16.93 1.18
N HIS A 82 3.00 17.60 2.18
CA HIS A 82 1.77 17.15 2.83
C HIS A 82 0.66 16.80 1.82
N LEU A 83 0.48 17.59 0.75
CA LEU A 83 -0.52 17.33 -0.29
C LEU A 83 -0.25 16.01 -1.04
N VAL A 84 1.01 15.75 -1.39
CA VAL A 84 1.43 14.51 -2.05
C VAL A 84 1.19 13.31 -1.15
N ILE A 85 1.57 13.40 0.12
CA ILE A 85 1.39 12.31 1.09
C ILE A 85 -0.11 12.05 1.34
N LYS A 86 -0.92 13.09 1.51
CA LYS A 86 -2.38 12.96 1.63
C LYS A 86 -3.01 12.25 0.43
N GLY A 87 -2.58 12.60 -0.78
CA GLY A 87 -3.00 11.92 -2.01
C GLY A 87 -2.55 10.45 -2.03
N GLY A 88 -1.31 10.19 -1.62
CA GLY A 88 -0.76 8.85 -1.48
C GLY A 88 -1.55 7.97 -0.53
N LEU A 89 -1.85 8.45 0.68
CA LEU A 89 -2.64 7.72 1.67
C LEU A 89 -4.06 7.42 1.19
N LYS A 90 -4.67 8.30 0.38
CA LYS A 90 -5.96 8.03 -0.26
C LYS A 90 -5.87 6.89 -1.29
N ASN A 91 -4.77 6.81 -2.04
CA ASN A 91 -4.56 5.68 -2.95
C ASN A 91 -4.28 4.38 -2.19
N VAL A 92 -3.55 4.44 -1.07
CA VAL A 92 -3.37 3.30 -0.16
C VAL A 92 -4.73 2.82 0.37
N ARG A 93 -5.63 3.73 0.75
CA ARG A 93 -7.00 3.37 1.17
C ARG A 93 -7.71 2.56 0.08
N LYS A 94 -7.75 3.08 -1.15
CA LYS A 94 -8.39 2.37 -2.28
C LYS A 94 -7.78 0.99 -2.54
N LEU A 95 -6.45 0.88 -2.44
CA LEU A 95 -5.77 -0.41 -2.55
C LEU A 95 -6.24 -1.36 -1.45
N ILE A 96 -6.22 -0.93 -0.18
CA ILE A 96 -6.65 -1.75 0.95
C ILE A 96 -8.09 -2.20 0.79
N ASP A 97 -9.02 -1.27 0.52
CA ASP A 97 -10.45 -1.59 0.38
C ASP A 97 -10.67 -2.63 -0.72
N ARG A 98 -9.93 -2.55 -1.84
CA ARG A 98 -10.03 -3.54 -2.91
C ARG A 98 -9.45 -4.90 -2.51
N LEU A 99 -8.31 -4.90 -1.81
CA LEU A 99 -7.70 -6.15 -1.33
C LEU A 99 -8.58 -6.82 -0.27
N GLU A 100 -9.23 -6.07 0.62
CA GLU A 100 -10.20 -6.58 1.60
C GLU A 100 -11.35 -7.29 0.91
N GLN A 101 -11.94 -6.70 -0.14
CA GLN A 101 -12.96 -7.39 -0.93
C GLN A 101 -12.47 -8.71 -1.51
N LEU A 102 -11.21 -8.77 -2.00
CA LEU A 102 -10.63 -10.01 -2.49
C LEU A 102 -10.47 -11.07 -1.39
N LEU A 103 -10.31 -10.66 -0.13
CA LEU A 103 -10.25 -11.59 1.00
C LEU A 103 -11.62 -12.16 1.37
N GLU A 104 -12.68 -11.37 1.19
CA GLU A 104 -14.06 -11.75 1.52
C GLU A 104 -14.74 -12.64 0.47
N THR A 105 -14.16 -12.75 -0.74
CA THR A 105 -14.80 -13.46 -1.87
C THR A 105 -14.43 -14.96 -1.97
N GLU A 106 -13.76 -15.55 -0.98
CA GLU A 106 -13.41 -16.99 -0.94
C GLU A 106 -13.99 -17.73 0.28
#